data_AF-A0A527VQ60-F1
#
_entry.id   AF-A0A527VQ60-F1
#
_cell.length_a   1.000
_cell.length_b   1.000
_cell.length_c   1.000
_cell.angle_alpha   90.00
_cell.angle_beta   90.00
_cell.angle_gamma   90.00
#
_symmetry.space_group_name_H-M   'P 1'
#
loop_
_entity.id
_entity.type
_entity.pdbx_description
1 polymer ?
#
loop_
_entity_poly.entity_id
_entity_poly.type
_entity_poly.pdbx_seq_one_letter_code
_entity_poly.pdbx_strand_id
1 'polypeptide(L)' 'ARLIVEIDGSQHAESRHDQERDAALKARGFRVLRFWNDEVLKELDAVCDTIIAYVRGQSLQPWR' A
#
# COMPACT_ATOMS: atom_id res chain seq x y z
N ALA A 1 -5.50 -10.37 -9.55
CA ALA A 1 -4.42 -9.94 -8.63
C ALA A 1 -5.01 -9.82 -7.22
N ARG A 2 -4.28 -10.21 -6.16
CA ARG A 2 -4.68 -10.00 -4.75
C ARG A 2 -3.92 -8.81 -4.18
N LEU A 3 -4.35 -7.60 -4.53
CA LEU A 3 -3.74 -6.33 -4.09
C LEU A 3 -4.78 -5.52 -3.31
N ILE A 4 -4.37 -4.98 -2.17
CA ILE A 4 -5.10 -4.01 -1.37
C ILE A 4 -4.29 -2.71 -1.41
N VAL A 5 -4.98 -1.59 -1.61
CA VAL A 5 -4.39 -0.25 -1.55
C VAL A 5 -5.07 0.49 -0.40
N GLU A 6 -4.25 0.98 0.53
CA GLU A 6 -4.71 1.77 1.68
C GLU A 6 -4.17 3.19 1.57
N ILE A 7 -4.99 4.16 1.96
CA ILE A 7 -4.61 5.56 2.00
C ILE A 7 -4.66 6.00 3.47
N ASP A 8 -3.49 6.23 4.04
CA ASP A 8 -3.32 6.52 5.45
C ASP A 8 -3.30 8.05 5.69
N GLY A 9 -4.05 8.47 6.69
CA GLY A 9 -4.00 9.84 7.23
C GLY A 9 -3.06 9.93 8.42
N SER A 10 -2.69 11.15 8.84
CA SER A 10 -1.82 11.42 10.00
C SER A 10 -2.31 10.86 11.33
N GLN A 11 -3.56 10.37 11.39
CA GLN A 11 -4.17 9.73 12.56
C GLN A 11 -3.91 8.22 12.61
N HIS A 12 -3.39 7.62 11.53
CA HIS A 12 -2.96 6.22 11.47
C HIS A 12 -1.49 6.10 11.89
N ALA A 13 -1.25 6.19 13.20
CA ALA A 13 0.02 5.82 13.80
C ALA A 13 -0.14 4.46 14.51
N GLU A 14 0.21 3.38 13.82
CA GLU A 14 0.68 2.12 14.38
C GLU A 14 -0.15 1.50 15.52
N SER A 15 -1.45 1.29 15.29
CA SER A 15 -2.23 0.44 16.19
C SER A 15 -1.77 -1.01 16.07
N ARG A 16 -1.63 -1.73 17.19
CA ARG A 16 -1.35 -3.19 17.22
C ARG A 16 -2.33 -3.98 16.35
N HIS A 17 -3.54 -3.47 16.17
CA HIS A 17 -4.57 -4.04 15.30
C HIS A 17 -4.18 -4.06 13.82
N ASP A 18 -3.42 -3.06 13.35
CA ASP A 18 -2.97 -3.01 11.95
C ASP A 18 -1.94 -4.11 11.64
N GLN A 19 -1.07 -4.45 12.60
CA GLN A 19 -0.09 -5.53 12.42
C GLN A 19 -0.76 -6.90 12.32
N GLU A 20 -1.76 -7.18 13.16
CA GLU A 20 -2.53 -8.44 13.13
C GLU A 20 -3.33 -8.56 11.82
N ARG A 21 -3.93 -7.46 11.38
CA ARG A 21 -4.66 -7.38 10.11
C ARG A 21 -3.72 -7.61 8.92
N ASP A 22 -2.58 -6.95 8.87
CA ASP A 22 -1.62 -7.10 7.78
C ASP A 22 -1.05 -8.52 7.72
N ALA A 23 -0.79 -9.16 8.86
CA ALA A 23 -0.38 -10.56 8.92
C ALA A 23 -1.48 -11.50 8.39
N ALA A 24 -2.74 -11.28 8.76
CA ALA A 24 -3.87 -12.08 8.28
C ALA A 24 -4.09 -11.92 6.77
N LEU A 25 -3.96 -10.70 6.23
CA LEU A 25 -4.08 -10.41 4.81
C LEU A 25 -2.95 -11.07 4.02
N LYS A 26 -1.70 -10.96 4.49
CA LYS A 26 -0.54 -11.63 3.90
C LYS A 26 -0.71 -13.15 3.89
N ALA A 27 -1.20 -13.75 4.99
CA ALA A 27 -1.46 -15.19 5.07
C ALA A 27 -2.52 -15.66 4.06
N ARG A 28 -3.46 -14.78 3.68
CA ARG A 28 -4.46 -15.03 2.63
C ARG A 28 -3.94 -14.76 1.21
N GLY A 29 -2.65 -14.44 1.07
CA GLY A 29 -1.99 -14.15 -0.21
C GLY A 29 -2.34 -12.76 -0.76
N PHE A 30 -2.82 -11.84 0.07
CA PHE A 30 -2.93 -10.44 -0.31
C PHE A 30 -1.60 -9.72 -0.13
N ARG A 31 -1.37 -8.79 -1.03
CA ARG A 31 -0.31 -7.80 -0.96
C ARG A 31 -0.95 -6.46 -0.62
N VAL A 32 -0.32 -5.67 0.26
CA VAL A 32 -0.84 -4.36 0.70
C VAL A 32 0.15 -3.29 0.26
N LEU A 33 -0.34 -2.25 -0.42
CA LEU A 33 0.37 -1.00 -0.68
C LEU A 33 -0.31 0.11 0.12
N ARG A 34 0.49 0.96 0.76
CA ARG A 34 0.01 2.10 1.56
C ARG A 34 0.55 3.39 0.94
N PHE A 35 -0.28 4.42 0.91
CA PHE A 35 0.07 5.77 0.50
C PHE A 35 -0.42 6.75 1.55
N TRP A 36 0.29 7.84 1.78
CA TRP A 36 -0.23 8.95 2.55
C TRP A 36 -1.29 9.70 1.76
N ASN A 37 -2.30 10.24 2.46
CA ASN A 37 -3.29 11.15 1.85
C ASN A 37 -2.62 12.24 1.00
N ASP A 38 -1.55 12.85 1.53
CA ASP A 38 -0.83 13.92 0.84
C ASP A 38 -0.21 13.47 -0.48
N GLU A 39 0.21 12.21 -0.60
CA GLU A 39 0.83 11.68 -1.83
C GLU A 39 -0.23 11.40 -2.88
N VAL A 40 -1.39 10.88 -2.47
CA VAL A 40 -2.52 10.72 -3.39
C VAL A 40 -3.01 12.08 -3.90
N LEU A 41 -3.02 13.10 -3.03
CA LEU A 41 -3.48 14.43 -3.40
C LEU A 41 -2.48 15.23 -4.25
N LYS A 42 -1.16 15.03 -4.04
CA LYS A 42 -0.12 15.83 -4.71
C LYS A 42 0.54 15.11 -5.88
N GLU A 43 0.64 13.78 -5.82
CA GLU A 43 1.47 12.95 -6.71
C GLU A 43 0.68 11.76 -7.27
N LEU A 44 -0.58 11.99 -7.68
CA LEU A 44 -1.52 10.94 -8.09
C LEU A 44 -0.97 10.04 -9.21
N ASP A 45 -0.30 10.63 -10.21
CA ASP A 45 0.27 9.87 -11.32
C ASP A 45 1.35 8.89 -10.84
N ALA A 46 2.21 9.32 -9.91
CA ALA A 46 3.25 8.46 -9.33
C ALA A 46 2.66 7.32 -8.49
N VAL A 47 1.56 7.58 -7.78
CA VAL A 47 0.78 6.54 -7.07
C VAL A 47 0.22 5.51 -8.05
N CYS A 48 -0.39 5.96 -9.14
CA CYS A 48 -0.94 5.09 -10.18
C CYS A 48 0.16 4.24 -10.86
N ASP A 49 1.29 4.84 -11.21
CA ASP A 49 2.43 4.15 -11.81
C ASP A 49 2.97 3.06 -10.89
N THR A 50 3.06 3.34 -9.59
CA THR A 50 3.48 2.37 -8.56
C THR A 50 2.50 1.19 -8.51
N ILE A 51 1.20 1.44 -8.48
CA ILE A 51 0.18 0.37 -8.48
C ILE A 51 0.30 -0.49 -9.74
N ILE A 52 0.44 0.15 -10.91
CA ILE A 52 0.54 -0.54 -12.20
C ILE A 52 1.79 -1.42 -12.26
N ALA A 53 2.95 -0.89 -11.89
CA ALA A 53 4.20 -1.64 -11.90
C ALA A 53 4.16 -2.83 -10.91
N TYR A 54 3.52 -2.65 -9.75
CA TYR A 54 3.33 -3.72 -8.76
C TYR A 54 2.43 -4.86 -9.26
N VAL A 55 1.35 -4.51 -9.98
CA VAL A 55 0.45 -5.49 -10.61
C VAL A 55 1.15 -6.23 -11.75
N ARG A 56 2.00 -5.54 -12.51
CA ARG A 56 2.78 -6.12 -13.62
C ARG A 56 3.92 -7.04 -13.17
N GLY A 57 4.19 -7.14 -11.86
CA GLY A 57 5.27 -7.97 -11.33
C GLY A 57 6.66 -7.44 -11.68
N GLN A 58 6.76 -6.18 -12.08
CA GLN A 58 8.05 -5.53 -12.23
C GLN A 58 8.60 -5.31 -10.82
N SER A 59 9.87 -5.66 -10.62
CA SER A 59 10.60 -5.35 -9.39
C SER A 59 10.58 -3.84 -9.21
N LEU A 60 9.62 -3.36 -8.44
CA LEU A 60 9.68 -2.04 -7.87
C LEU A 60 10.72 -2.11 -6.76
N GLN A 61 11.69 -1.20 -6.81
CA GLN A 61 12.47 -0.88 -5.62
C GLN A 61 11.48 -0.57 -4.49
N PRO A 62 11.77 -0.95 -3.23
CA PRO A 62 10.93 -0.56 -2.11
C PRO A 62 10.71 0.94 -2.18
N TRP A 63 9.48 1.33 -2.42
CA TRP A 63 9.04 2.69 -2.19
C TRP A 63 9.21 2.93 -0.67
N ARG A 64 9.81 4.07 -0.31
CA ARG A 64 10.53 4.31 0.96
C ARG A 64 9.83 3.80 2.21
#